data_AF-A0A368PXK4-F1
#
_entry.id   AF-A0A368PXK4-F1
#
_cell.length_a   1.000
_cell.length_b   1.000
_cell.length_c   1.000
_cell.angle_alpha   90.00
_cell.angle_beta   90.00
_cell.angle_gamma   90.00
#
_symmetry.space_group_name_H-M   'P 1'
#
loop_
_entity.id
_entity.type
_entity.pdbx_description
1 polymer ?
#
loop_
_entity_poly.entity_id
_entity_poly.type
_entity_poly.pdbx_seq_one_letter_code
_entity_poly.pdbx_strand_id
1 'polypeptide(L)'
;MCFCGDPCKVAKFDAENTCWQSYWMCSNFQFEPTLRQRCINKMTSPPICDFEQLIDTKIKPKDKEEMQYILRWAVENKEMMKKRFREEVAEKEHKEEEERRRVATEREEREGSLSMHAERKQRLRRILMP
;
A
#
# COMPACT_ATOMS: atom_id res chain seq x y z
N MET A 1 -22.11 32.72 -12.90
CA MET A 1 -22.46 32.99 -11.48
C MET A 1 -23.71 32.20 -11.15
N CYS A 2 -23.76 31.55 -10.00
CA CYS A 2 -24.96 30.82 -9.54
C CYS A 2 -26.04 31.80 -9.03
N PHE A 3 -27.27 31.32 -8.83
CA PHE A 3 -28.39 32.14 -8.35
C PHE A 3 -28.35 32.44 -6.84
N CYS A 4 -27.35 31.95 -6.11
CA CYS A 4 -27.27 32.09 -4.64
C CYS A 4 -26.74 33.45 -4.16
N GLY A 5 -26.31 34.34 -5.04
CA GLY A 5 -25.78 35.66 -4.70
C GLY A 5 -24.31 35.65 -4.23
N ASP A 6 -23.84 34.57 -3.61
CA ASP A 6 -22.43 34.40 -3.23
C ASP A 6 -21.53 34.08 -4.45
N PRO A 7 -20.25 34.53 -4.44
CA PRO A 7 -19.28 34.14 -5.45
C PRO A 7 -19.10 32.61 -5.49
N CYS A 8 -19.11 32.05 -6.70
CA CYS A 8 -18.74 30.65 -6.92
C CYS A 8 -17.25 30.45 -6.61
N LYS A 9 -16.89 29.26 -6.12
CA LYS A 9 -15.50 28.86 -5.86
C LYS A 9 -14.96 28.00 -7.01
N VAL A 10 -13.64 28.01 -7.19
CA VAL A 10 -12.96 27.12 -8.15
C VAL A 10 -12.56 25.83 -7.44
N ALA A 11 -12.91 24.69 -8.02
CA ALA A 11 -12.41 23.39 -7.63
C ALA A 11 -11.70 22.72 -8.83
N LYS A 12 -10.92 21.68 -8.55
CA LYS A 12 -10.24 20.86 -9.55
C LYS A 12 -10.78 19.45 -9.48
N PHE A 13 -10.94 18.80 -10.62
CA PHE A 13 -11.24 17.37 -10.64
C PHE A 13 -10.06 16.57 -10.09
N ASP A 14 -10.36 15.58 -9.25
CA ASP A 14 -9.45 14.60 -8.68
C ASP A 14 -9.42 13.28 -9.47
N ALA A 15 -10.32 13.12 -10.44
CA ALA A 15 -10.45 11.90 -11.24
C ALA A 15 -9.33 11.75 -12.29
N GLU A 16 -8.89 10.50 -12.50
CA GLU A 16 -7.75 10.12 -13.37
C GLU A 16 -7.83 10.63 -14.81
N ASN A 17 -9.02 10.97 -15.32
CA ASN A 17 -9.25 11.42 -16.70
C ASN A 17 -9.56 12.91 -16.85
N THR A 18 -9.79 13.63 -15.74
CA THR A 18 -10.10 15.07 -15.72
C THR A 18 -9.22 15.85 -14.75
N CYS A 19 -8.26 15.18 -14.11
CA CYS A 19 -7.19 15.79 -13.33
C CYS A 19 -6.64 16.99 -14.10
N TRP A 20 -6.53 18.12 -13.39
CA TRP A 20 -6.16 19.45 -13.89
C TRP A 20 -7.26 20.30 -14.52
N GLN A 21 -8.46 19.76 -14.78
CA GLN A 21 -9.58 20.61 -15.18
C GLN A 21 -10.18 21.33 -13.96
N SER A 22 -10.30 22.64 -14.09
CA SER A 22 -10.94 23.50 -13.10
C SER A 22 -12.42 23.68 -13.45
N TYR A 23 -13.26 23.72 -12.42
CA TYR A 23 -14.67 24.02 -12.55
C TYR A 23 -15.08 25.04 -11.48
N TRP A 24 -16.01 25.91 -11.86
CA TRP A 24 -16.76 26.71 -10.91
C TRP A 24 -17.78 25.81 -10.23
N MET A 25 -17.87 25.91 -8.92
CA MET A 25 -18.94 25.29 -8.14
C MET A 25 -19.54 26.30 -7.18
N CYS A 26 -20.83 26.12 -6.85
CA CYS A 26 -21.45 26.94 -5.83
C CYS A 26 -20.72 26.79 -4.49
N SER A 27 -20.57 27.89 -3.75
CA SER A 27 -20.08 27.84 -2.37
C SER A 27 -21.04 27.06 -1.45
N ASN A 28 -22.32 27.00 -1.81
CA ASN A 28 -23.39 26.24 -1.17
C ASN A 28 -23.69 24.90 -1.89
N PHE A 29 -22.70 24.31 -2.55
CA PHE A 29 -22.81 23.01 -3.24
C PHE A 29 -22.91 21.81 -2.29
N GLN A 30 -22.33 21.92 -1.11
CA GLN A 30 -22.45 20.92 -0.07
C GLN A 30 -22.69 21.63 1.26
N PHE A 31 -23.75 21.25 1.96
CA PHE A 31 -24.02 21.81 3.27
C PHE A 31 -23.03 21.26 4.30
N GLU A 32 -22.07 22.09 4.69
CA GLU A 32 -21.20 21.82 5.82
C GLU A 32 -21.66 22.63 7.04
N PRO A 33 -22.38 22.02 8.00
CA PRO A 33 -22.80 22.74 9.20
C PRO A 33 -21.59 23.15 10.03
N THR A 34 -21.54 24.42 10.41
CA THR A 34 -20.52 24.97 11.32
C THR A 34 -20.57 24.28 12.69
N LEU A 35 -19.46 24.31 13.44
CA LEU A 35 -19.39 23.76 14.81
C LEU A 35 -20.53 24.29 15.70
N ARG A 36 -20.82 25.60 15.60
CA ARG A 36 -21.90 26.23 16.36
C ARG A 36 -23.28 25.68 15.98
N GLN A 37 -23.57 25.48 14.70
CA GLN A 37 -24.83 24.89 14.21
C GLN A 37 -25.02 23.46 14.70
N ARG A 38 -23.93 22.67 14.72
CA ARG A 38 -23.94 21.30 15.28
C ARG A 38 -24.25 21.32 16.79
N CYS A 39 -23.62 22.23 17.54
CA CYS A 39 -23.83 22.34 18.99
C CYS A 39 -25.26 22.74 19.39
N ILE A 40 -25.96 23.52 18.56
CA ILE A 40 -27.35 23.96 18.84
C ILE A 40 -28.41 23.11 18.12
N ASN A 41 -28.02 21.98 17.53
CA ASN A 41 -28.86 21.07 16.75
C ASN A 41 -29.69 21.76 15.64
N LYS A 42 -29.15 22.83 15.04
CA LYS A 42 -29.76 23.50 13.87
C LYS A 42 -29.14 22.95 12.59
N MET A 43 -29.62 21.76 12.21
CA MET A 43 -29.12 21.00 11.05
C MET A 43 -29.95 21.22 9.77
N THR A 44 -30.89 22.17 9.78
CA THR A 44 -31.67 22.50 8.58
C THR A 44 -30.73 23.06 7.51
N SER A 45 -30.45 22.23 6.50
CA SER A 45 -29.65 22.61 5.34
C SER A 45 -30.36 23.75 4.62
N PRO A 46 -29.66 24.84 4.27
CA PRO A 46 -30.12 25.73 3.22
C PRO A 46 -30.39 24.90 1.94
N PRO A 47 -31.25 25.38 1.02
CA PRO A 47 -31.40 24.76 -0.28
C PRO A 47 -30.02 24.70 -0.95
N ILE A 48 -29.54 23.50 -1.21
CA ILE A 48 -28.23 23.25 -1.83
C ILE A 48 -28.30 23.72 -3.28
N CYS A 49 -27.22 24.34 -3.77
CA CYS A 49 -27.10 24.73 -5.16
C CYS A 49 -26.09 23.83 -5.86
N ASP A 50 -26.59 23.00 -6.77
CA ASP A 50 -25.87 22.04 -7.59
C ASP A 50 -25.16 22.68 -8.80
N PHE A 51 -24.99 24.00 -8.79
CA PHE A 51 -24.33 24.70 -9.90
C PHE A 51 -22.87 24.26 -10.02
N GLU A 52 -22.55 23.66 -11.16
CA GLU A 52 -21.20 23.35 -11.62
C GLU A 52 -21.02 23.84 -13.06
N GLN A 53 -19.89 24.47 -13.34
CA GLN A 53 -19.54 24.91 -14.69
C GLN A 53 -18.05 24.74 -14.94
N LEU A 54 -17.71 23.95 -15.97
CA LEU A 54 -16.33 23.75 -16.37
C LEU A 54 -15.69 25.08 -16.81
N ILE A 55 -14.51 25.38 -16.28
CA ILE A 55 -13.69 26.54 -16.66
C ILE A 55 -12.83 26.18 -17.85
N ASP A 56 -12.17 25.02 -17.75
CA ASP A 56 -11.19 24.56 -18.71
C ASP A 56 -11.87 23.67 -19.77
N THR A 57 -12.42 24.29 -20.82
CA THR A 57 -13.02 23.56 -21.95
C THR A 57 -11.99 22.88 -22.86
N LYS A 58 -10.70 23.16 -22.66
CA LYS A 58 -9.59 22.57 -23.41
C LYS A 58 -8.53 22.06 -22.43
N ILE A 59 -8.34 20.74 -22.40
CA ILE A 59 -7.18 20.13 -21.75
C ILE A 59 -5.95 20.50 -22.57
N LYS A 60 -4.89 21.02 -21.94
CA LYS A 60 -3.65 21.27 -22.68
C LYS A 60 -3.04 19.94 -23.08
N PRO A 61 -2.52 19.80 -24.31
CA PRO A 61 -1.92 18.54 -24.75
C PRO A 61 -0.80 18.06 -23.81
N LYS A 62 -0.04 18.99 -23.22
CA LYS A 62 0.98 18.70 -22.20
C LYS A 62 0.40 18.00 -20.96
N ASP A 63 -0.73 18.49 -20.44
CA ASP A 63 -1.37 17.92 -19.25
C ASP A 63 -1.87 16.49 -19.54
N LYS A 64 -2.31 16.24 -20.78
CA LYS A 64 -2.70 14.89 -21.24
C LYS A 64 -1.51 13.94 -21.34
N GLU A 65 -0.37 14.41 -21.86
CA GLU A 65 0.86 13.61 -21.92
C GLU A 65 1.38 13.28 -20.52
N GLU A 66 1.38 14.26 -19.62
CA GLU A 66 1.79 14.08 -18.22
C GLU A 66 0.90 13.06 -17.50
N MET A 67 -0.41 13.13 -17.71
CA MET A 67 -1.35 12.12 -17.22
C MET A 67 -1.04 10.71 -17.74
N GLN A 68 -0.82 10.57 -19.05
CA GLN A 68 -0.46 9.27 -19.63
C GLN A 68 0.86 8.73 -19.08
N TYR A 69 1.83 9.60 -18.83
CA TYR A 69 3.09 9.23 -18.20
C TYR A 69 2.88 8.73 -16.78
N ILE A 70 2.13 9.46 -15.95
CA ILE A 70 1.83 9.07 -14.56
C ILE A 70 1.11 7.72 -14.51
N LEU A 71 0.11 7.52 -15.37
CA LEU A 71 -0.65 6.26 -15.43
C LEU A 71 0.25 5.09 -15.85
N ARG A 72 1.10 5.28 -16.87
CA ARG A 72 2.07 4.26 -17.29
C ARG A 72 3.05 3.92 -16.18
N TRP A 73 3.63 4.94 -15.55
CA TRP A 73 4.55 4.78 -14.43
C TRP A 73 3.89 4.05 -13.25
N ALA A 74 2.63 4.36 -12.93
CA ALA A 74 1.90 3.70 -11.85
C ALA A 74 1.70 2.19 -12.13
N VAL A 75 1.42 1.82 -13.38
CA VAL A 75 1.32 0.41 -13.80
C VAL A 75 2.68 -0.29 -13.69
N GLU A 76 3.72 0.28 -14.30
CA GLU A 76 5.08 -0.28 -14.28
C GLU A 76 5.59 -0.43 -12.83
N ASN A 77 5.39 0.59 -12.01
CA ASN A 77 5.82 0.58 -10.62
C ASN A 77 5.04 -0.46 -9.80
N LYS A 78 3.74 -0.62 -10.04
CA LYS A 78 2.93 -1.66 -9.39
C LYS A 78 3.43 -3.06 -9.75
N GLU A 79 3.79 -3.30 -11.01
CA GLU A 79 4.35 -4.59 -11.45
C GLU A 79 5.74 -4.85 -10.85
N MET A 80 6.60 -3.84 -10.84
CA MET A 80 7.92 -3.89 -10.22
C MET A 80 7.83 -4.26 -8.74
N MET A 81 6.95 -3.59 -7.98
CA MET A 81 6.76 -3.85 -6.55
C MET A 81 6.21 -5.26 -6.31
N LYS A 82 5.28 -5.74 -7.14
CA LYS A 82 4.81 -7.14 -7.08
C LYS A 82 5.92 -8.15 -7.37
N LYS A 83 6.83 -7.85 -8.29
CA LYS A 83 7.97 -8.71 -8.60
C LYS A 83 8.93 -8.77 -7.40
N ARG A 84 9.32 -7.62 -6.85
CA ARG A 84 10.20 -7.53 -5.68
C ARG A 84 9.64 -8.30 -4.48
N PHE A 85 8.34 -8.15 -4.21
CA PHE A 85 7.69 -8.88 -3.12
C PHE A 85 7.81 -10.41 -3.29
N ARG A 86 7.63 -10.92 -4.52
CA ARG A 86 7.79 -12.35 -4.80
C ARG A 86 9.23 -12.82 -4.63
N GLU A 87 10.19 -12.02 -5.07
CA GLU A 87 11.62 -12.30 -4.89
C GLU A 87 12.01 -12.33 -3.40
N GLU A 88 11.54 -11.36 -2.62
CA GLU A 88 11.82 -11.29 -1.17
C GLU A 88 11.22 -12.48 -0.41
N VAL A 89 10.00 -12.90 -0.77
CA VAL A 89 9.40 -14.13 -0.21
C VAL A 89 10.24 -15.35 -0.57
N ALA A 90 10.64 -15.50 -1.83
CA ALA A 90 11.46 -16.64 -2.28
C ALA A 90 12.84 -16.66 -1.61
N GLU A 91 13.48 -15.49 -1.45
CA GLU A 91 14.76 -15.37 -0.74
C GLU A 91 14.63 -15.77 0.73
N LYS A 92 13.55 -15.32 1.39
CA LYS A 92 13.28 -15.68 2.78
C LYS A 92 13.05 -17.19 2.95
N GLU A 93 12.25 -17.80 2.08
CA GLU A 93 12.01 -19.25 2.09
C GLU A 93 13.31 -20.04 1.85
N HIS A 94 14.13 -19.60 0.88
CA HIS A 94 15.42 -20.22 0.61
C HIS A 94 16.35 -20.13 1.82
N LYS A 95 16.42 -18.97 2.47
CA LYS A 95 17.25 -18.74 3.65
C LYS A 95 16.80 -19.60 4.83
N GLU A 96 15.50 -19.68 5.09
CA GLU A 96 14.93 -20.54 6.14
C GLU A 96 15.20 -22.03 5.85
N GLU A 97 15.10 -22.46 4.59
CA GLU A 97 15.45 -23.82 4.18
C GLU A 97 16.93 -24.12 4.38
N GLU A 98 17.82 -23.20 4.00
CA GLU A 98 19.26 -23.35 4.21
C GLU A 98 19.60 -23.43 5.70
N GLU A 99 18.94 -22.62 6.54
CA GLU A 99 19.08 -22.68 8.00
C GLU A 99 18.60 -24.03 8.56
N ARG A 100 17.44 -24.53 8.11
CA ARG A 100 16.95 -25.87 8.49
C ARG A 100 17.96 -26.96 8.14
N ARG A 101 18.59 -26.87 6.97
CA ARG A 101 19.64 -27.82 6.55
C ARG A 101 20.88 -27.74 7.44
N ARG A 102 21.36 -26.53 7.75
CA ARG A 102 22.51 -26.34 8.66
C ARG A 102 22.24 -26.92 10.05
N VAL A 103 21.05 -26.67 10.60
CA VAL A 103 20.64 -27.19 11.91
C VAL A 103 20.55 -28.72 11.88
N ALA A 104 20.02 -29.30 10.80
CA ALA A 104 19.97 -30.75 10.64
C ALA A 104 21.37 -31.38 10.60
N THR A 105 22.30 -30.81 9.81
CA THR A 105 23.68 -31.30 9.75
C THR A 105 24.38 -31.21 11.11
N GLU A 106 24.22 -30.10 11.84
CA GLU A 106 24.82 -29.96 13.16
C GLU A 106 24.26 -30.98 14.16
N ARG A 107 22.96 -31.27 14.07
CA ARG A 107 22.32 -32.30 14.91
C ARG A 107 22.86 -33.68 14.60
N GLU A 108 22.99 -34.05 13.33
CA GLU A 108 23.56 -35.34 12.91
C GLU A 108 25.01 -35.50 13.37
N GLU A 109 25.83 -34.46 13.28
CA GLU A 109 27.22 -34.49 13.76
C GLU A 109 27.32 -34.69 15.28
N ARG A 110 26.45 -34.00 16.05
CA ARG A 110 26.37 -34.16 17.50
C ARG A 110 25.91 -35.57 17.89
N GLU A 111 24.86 -36.07 17.25
CA GLU A 111 24.33 -37.42 17.48
C GLU A 111 25.37 -38.49 17.09
N GLY A 112 26.06 -38.32 15.96
CA GLY A 112 27.15 -39.18 15.52
C GLY A 112 28.32 -39.20 16.50
N SER A 113 28.74 -38.02 16.99
CA SER A 113 29.81 -37.92 18.00
C SER A 113 29.44 -38.61 19.31
N LEU A 114 28.19 -38.44 19.78
CA LEU A 114 27.67 -39.11 20.96
C LEU A 114 27.62 -40.63 20.77
N SER A 115 27.14 -41.10 19.61
CA SER A 115 27.09 -42.52 19.27
C SER A 115 28.49 -43.14 19.26
N MET A 116 29.45 -42.52 18.56
CA MET A 116 30.85 -42.97 18.52
C MET A 116 31.48 -43.04 19.91
N HIS A 117 31.19 -42.07 20.77
CA HIS A 117 31.67 -42.08 22.15
C HIS A 117 31.01 -43.17 23.01
N ALA A 118 29.70 -43.41 22.83
CA ALA A 118 28.99 -44.50 23.50
C ALA A 118 29.53 -45.88 23.07
N GLU A 119 29.75 -46.09 21.76
CA GLU A 119 30.37 -47.31 21.24
C GLU A 119 31.78 -47.54 21.80
N ARG A 120 32.62 -46.50 21.83
CA ARG A 120 33.96 -46.58 22.44
C ARG A 120 33.88 -46.99 23.90
N LYS A 121 33.00 -46.37 24.69
CA LYS A 121 32.77 -46.74 26.09
C LYS A 121 32.32 -48.18 26.23
N GLN A 122 31.41 -48.64 25.37
CA GLN A 122 30.90 -50.02 25.42
C GLN A 122 31.98 -51.04 25.05
N ARG A 123 32.82 -50.77 24.04
CA ARG A 123 33.99 -51.60 23.71
C ARG A 123 34.96 -51.69 24.88
N LEU A 124 35.30 -50.56 25.50
CA LEU A 124 36.19 -50.54 26.66
C LEU A 124 35.63 -51.37 27.83
N ARG A 125 34.32 -51.28 28.10
CA ARG A 125 33.67 -52.12 29.13
C ARG A 125 33.80 -53.62 28.84
N ARG A 126 33.61 -54.05 27.59
CA ARG A 126 33.79 -55.47 27.21
C ARG A 126 35.23 -55.96 27.35
N ILE A 127 36.22 -55.07 27.21
CA ILE A 127 37.64 -55.42 27.39
C ILE A 127 38.02 -55.47 28.87
N LEU A 128 37.48 -54.56 29.68
CA LEU A 128 37.83 -54.41 31.11
C LEU A 128 37.07 -55.36 32.05
N MET A 129 35.95 -55.95 31.61
CA MET A 129 35.24 -57.02 32.33
C MET A 129 34.97 -58.19 31.36
N PRO A 130 35.93 -59.12 31.21
CA PRO A 130 35.76 -60.34 30.40
C PRO A 130 34.71 -61.29 30.98
#